data_AF-A0A151SX22-F1
#
_entry.id   AF-A0A151SX22-F1
#
_cell.length_a   1.000
_cell.length_b   1.000
_cell.length_c   1.000
_cell.angle_alpha   90.00
_cell.angle_beta   90.00
_cell.angle_gamma   90.00
#
_symmetry.space_group_name_H-M   'P 1'
#
loop_
_entity.id
_entity.type
_entity.pdbx_description
1 polymer ?
#
loop_
_entity_poly.entity_id
_entity_poly.type
_entity_poly.pdbx_seq_one_letter_code
_entity_poly.pdbx_strand_id
1 'polypeptide(L)' 'MLDELISLDEERLIALQNLVQQKQRVEKSYNKKVKAQRFRAGDLVLKVILPMDQKSRYLGKWSYNWEGPFMVE' A
#
# COMPACT_ATOMS: atom_id res chain seq x y z
N MET A 1 29.88 28.96 6.27
CA MET A 1 28.56 29.26 6.86
C MET A 1 27.44 29.32 5.83
N LEU A 2 27.41 30.28 4.88
CA LEU A 2 26.31 30.36 3.90
C LEU A 2 26.35 29.20 2.89
N ASP A 3 27.54 28.91 2.35
CA ASP A 3 27.74 27.82 1.38
C ASP A 3 27.46 26.43 1.97
N GLU A 4 27.75 26.24 3.26
CA GLU A 4 27.43 25.01 3.99
C GLU A 4 25.90 24.84 4.15
N LEU A 5 25.17 25.94 4.36
CA LEU A 5 23.72 25.93 4.43
C LEU A 5 23.08 25.57 3.08
N ILE A 6 23.61 26.14 2.00
CA ILE A 6 23.15 25.89 0.62
C ILE A 6 23.38 24.42 0.24
N SER A 7 24.57 23.89 0.53
CA SER A 7 24.90 22.47 0.33
C SER A 7 23.93 21.55 1.08
N LEU A 8 23.56 21.89 2.32
CA LEU A 8 22.64 21.10 3.12
C LEU A 8 21.21 21.09 2.53
N ASP A 9 20.74 22.22 2.00
CA ASP A 9 19.42 22.32 1.40
C ASP A 9 19.35 21.58 0.05
N GLU A 10 20.43 21.58 -0.73
CA GLU A 10 20.55 20.74 -1.94
C GLU A 10 20.48 19.25 -1.62
N GLU A 11 21.20 18.79 -0.59
CA GLU A 11 21.15 17.39 -0.14
C GLU A 11 19.75 16.98 0.33
N ARG A 12 19.06 17.85 1.08
CA ARG A 12 17.67 17.62 1.51
C ARG A 12 16.73 17.52 0.32
N LEU A 13 16.89 18.38 -0.69
CA LEU A 13 16.08 18.34 -1.90
C LEU A 13 16.26 17.01 -2.66
N ILE A 14 17.50 16.54 -2.80
CA ILE A 14 17.82 15.25 -3.42
C ILE A 14 17.21 14.10 -2.61
N ALA A 15 17.33 14.13 -1.27
CA ALA A 15 16.73 13.11 -0.40
C ALA A 15 15.20 13.05 -0.55
N LEU A 16 14.54 14.20 -0.63
CA LEU A 16 13.09 14.29 -0.86
C LEU A 16 12.70 13.72 -2.23
N GLN A 17 13.44 14.07 -3.29
CA GLN A 17 13.20 13.52 -4.63
C GLN A 17 13.35 12.00 -4.66
N ASN A 18 14.39 11.48 -4.00
CA ASN A 18 14.62 10.03 -3.89
C ASN A 18 13.46 9.33 -3.16
N LEU A 19 12.96 9.91 -2.07
CA LEU A 19 11.82 9.38 -1.32
C LEU A 19 10.55 9.34 -2.18
N VAL A 20 10.27 10.41 -2.92
CA VAL A 20 9.13 10.48 -3.85
C VAL A 20 9.25 9.41 -4.95
N GLN A 21 10.43 9.27 -5.55
CA GLN A 21 10.67 8.25 -6.57
C GLN A 21 10.50 6.83 -6.02
N GLN A 22 10.98 6.56 -4.80
CA GLN A 22 10.80 5.26 -4.15
C GLN A 22 9.32 4.96 -3.92
N LYS A 23 8.55 5.92 -3.39
CA LYS A 23 7.09 5.77 -3.21
C LYS A 23 6.39 5.44 -4.52
N GLN A 24 6.70 6.17 -5.60
CA GLN A 24 6.12 5.90 -6.93
C GLN A 24 6.47 4.50 -7.47
N ARG A 25 7.68 4.00 -7.22
CA ARG A 25 8.07 2.64 -7.63
C ARG A 25 7.26 1.58 -6.88
N VAL A 26 7.10 1.74 -5.57
CA VAL A 26 6.31 0.83 -4.74
C VAL A 26 4.85 0.83 -5.21
N GLU A 27 4.26 2.02 -5.39
CA GLU A 27 2.89 2.18 -5.88
C GLU A 27 2.68 1.48 -7.23
N LYS A 28 3.55 1.73 -8.22
CA LYS A 28 3.48 1.08 -9.53
C LYS A 28 3.54 -0.44 -9.43
N SER A 29 4.41 -0.97 -8.56
CA SER A 29 4.57 -2.42 -8.38
C SER A 29 3.32 -3.07 -7.75
N TYR A 30 2.67 -2.36 -6.82
CA TYR A 30 1.45 -2.80 -6.16
C TYR A 30 0.26 -2.73 -7.12
N ASN A 31 0.06 -1.57 -7.75
CA ASN A 31 -1.05 -1.35 -8.68
C ASN A 31 -0.99 -2.28 -9.89
N LYS A 32 0.21 -2.70 -10.35
CA LYS A 32 0.34 -3.71 -11.41
C LYS A 32 -0.31 -5.06 -11.05
N LYS A 33 -0.37 -5.42 -9.76
CA LYS A 33 -0.99 -6.67 -9.29
C LYS A 33 -2.49 -6.51 -9.03
N VAL A 34 -2.97 -5.27 -8.81
CA VAL A 34 -4.38 -4.98 -8.58
C VAL A 34 -5.12 -5.00 -9.91
N LYS A 35 -6.01 -5.98 -10.09
CA LYS A 35 -6.95 -6.01 -11.20
C LYS A 35 -8.26 -5.40 -10.72
N ALA A 36 -8.62 -4.23 -11.26
CA ALA A 36 -9.92 -3.64 -11.00
C ALA A 36 -11.01 -4.58 -11.55
N GLN A 37 -11.83 -5.12 -10.66
CA GLN A 37 -12.97 -5.95 -11.01
C GLN A 37 -14.24 -5.20 -10.64
N ARG A 38 -15.22 -5.18 -11.55
CA ARG A 38 -16.54 -4.63 -11.29
C ARG A 38 -17.39 -5.75 -10.72
N PHE A 39 -17.94 -5.51 -9.54
CA PHE A 39 -18.91 -6.40 -8.91
C PHE A 39 -20.32 -5.85 -9.13
N ARG A 40 -21.30 -6.75 -9.15
CA ARG A 40 -22.73 -6.44 -9.20
C ARG A 40 -23.39 -6.83 -7.88
N ALA A 41 -24.50 -6.19 -7.56
CA ALA A 41 -25.36 -6.62 -6.47
C ALA A 41 -25.74 -8.11 -6.67
N GLY A 42 -25.57 -8.91 -5.61
CA GLY A 42 -25.77 -10.36 -5.61
C GLY A 42 -24.52 -11.19 -5.91
N ASP A 43 -23.39 -10.59 -6.30
CA ASP A 43 -22.14 -11.33 -6.50
C ASP A 43 -21.60 -11.84 -5.14
N LEU A 44 -21.17 -13.10 -5.10
CA LEU A 44 -20.45 -13.66 -3.96
C LEU A 44 -18.95 -13.45 -4.12
N VAL A 45 -18.35 -12.77 -3.15
CA VAL A 45 -16.93 -12.45 -3.10
C VAL A 45 -16.33 -12.83 -1.75
N LEU A 46 -15.00 -12.95 -1.66
CA LEU A 46 -14.32 -13.07 -0.36
C LEU A 46 -13.96 -11.68 0.14
N LYS A 47 -14.27 -11.40 1.40
CA LYS A 47 -13.93 -10.12 2.03
C LYS A 47 -12.61 -10.23 2.76
N VAL A 48 -11.72 -9.25 2.57
CA VAL A 48 -10.44 -9.21 3.27
C VAL A 48 -10.67 -8.77 4.73
N ILE A 49 -10.10 -9.50 5.70
CA ILE A 49 -10.20 -9.16 7.14
C ILE A 49 -9.26 -8.00 7.50
N LEU A 50 -8.03 -8.03 6.97
CA LEU A 50 -7.02 -7.00 7.16
C LEU A 50 -6.39 -6.63 5.83
N PRO A 51 -6.08 -5.34 5.58
CA PRO A 51 -5.29 -4.94 4.42
C PRO A 51 -4.06 -5.84 4.25
N MET A 52 -3.72 -6.20 3.00
CA MET A 52 -2.68 -7.22 2.72
C MET A 52 -1.30 -6.89 3.31
N ASP A 53 -1.04 -5.63 3.63
CA ASP A 53 0.18 -5.12 4.24
C ASP A 53 0.14 -5.08 5.78
N GLN A 54 -1.02 -5.33 6.39
CA GLN A 54 -1.21 -5.29 7.84
C GLN A 54 -1.21 -6.68 8.46
N LYS A 55 -0.52 -6.80 9.60
CA LYS A 55 -0.57 -7.97 10.48
C LYS A 55 -1.20 -7.56 11.79
N SER A 56 -2.23 -8.29 12.21
CA SER A 56 -2.80 -8.09 13.54
C SER A 56 -1.97 -8.83 14.58
N ARG A 57 -1.82 -8.22 15.77
CA ARG A 57 -1.24 -8.90 16.94
C ARG A 57 -2.16 -9.97 17.52
N TYR A 58 -3.46 -9.85 17.26
CA TYR A 58 -4.50 -10.76 17.76
C TYR A 58 -4.75 -11.94 16.81
N LEU A 59 -4.54 -11.74 15.50
CA LEU A 59 -4.65 -12.78 14.50
C LEU A 59 -3.26 -13.41 14.30
N GLY A 60 -3.12 -14.67 14.73
CA GLY A 60 -1.86 -15.40 14.61
C GLY A 60 -1.52 -15.75 13.15
N LYS A 61 -0.30 -16.22 12.89
CA LYS A 61 0.17 -16.58 11.52
C LYS A 61 -0.77 -17.52 10.75
N TRP A 62 -1.52 -18.35 11.47
CA TRP A 62 -2.43 -19.37 10.92
C TRP A 62 -3.89 -18.93 10.87
N SER A 63 -4.20 -17.67 11.20
CA SER A 63 -5.55 -17.14 11.03
C SER A 63 -5.90 -16.99 9.56
N TYR A 64 -7.18 -17.09 9.24
CA TYR A 64 -7.68 -16.74 7.91
C TYR A 64 -7.46 -15.25 7.62
N ASN A 65 -7.09 -14.93 6.38
CA ASN A 65 -6.96 -13.55 5.89
C ASN A 65 -8.25 -13.04 5.21
N TRP A 66 -9.16 -13.97 4.93
CA TRP A 66 -10.40 -13.74 4.21
C TRP A 66 -11.57 -14.18 5.07
N GLU A 67 -12.55 -13.29 5.23
CA GLU A 67 -13.89 -13.61 5.68
C GLU A 67 -14.60 -14.41 4.58
N GLY A 68 -15.61 -15.19 4.97
CA GLY A 68 -16.36 -16.10 4.11
C GLY A 68 -17.09 -15.41 2.94
N PRO A 69 -17.99 -16.13 2.26
CA PRO A 69 -18.72 -15.57 1.13
C PRO A 69 -19.53 -14.34 1.56
N PHE A 70 -19.15 -13.19 1.00
CA PHE A 70 -19.79 -11.90 1.17
C PHE A 70 -20.61 -11.61 -0.07
N MET A 71 -21.87 -11.26 0.11
CA MET A 71 -22.74 -10.82 -0.98
C MET A 71 -22.56 -9.32 -1.17
N VAL A 72 -22.26 -8.90 -2.39
CA VAL A 72 -22.24 -7.48 -2.73
C VAL A 72 -23.68 -6.95 -2.75
N GLU A 73 -23.96 -5.89 -1.99
CA GLU A 73 -25.26 -5.21 -1.93
C GLU A 73 -25.48 -4.26 -3.12
#